data_AF-A0A380Z1W3-F1
#
_entry.id   AF-A0A380Z1W3-F1
#
_cell.length_a   1.000
_cell.length_b   1.000
_cell.length_c   1.000
_cell.angle_alpha   90.00
_cell.angle_beta   90.00
_cell.angle_gamma   90.00
#
_symmetry.space_group_name_H-M   'P 1'
#
loop_
_entity.id
_entity.type
_entity.pdbx_description
1 polymer ?
#
loop_
_entity_poly.entity_id
_entity_poly.type
_entity_poly.pdbx_seq_one_letter_code
_entity_poly.pdbx_strand_id
1 'polypeptide(L)' 'MKNKYLVRVYGMVEITVEAESIGRREKCDLKHLDLNKLLHQITEIDEVVGLKSYDNAKANELALKLI' A
#
# COMPACT_ATOMS: atom_id res chain seq x y z
N MET A 1 16.59 10.19 -19.28
CA MET A 1 16.46 10.12 -17.81
C MET A 1 15.07 9.62 -17.47
N LYS A 2 14.93 8.59 -16.62
CA LYS A 2 13.61 8.19 -16.08
C LYS A 2 13.37 9.01 -14.83
N ASN A 3 12.37 9.88 -14.85
CA ASN A 3 11.92 10.61 -13.67
C ASN A 3 11.22 9.63 -12.73
N LYS A 4 11.55 9.68 -11.43
CA LYS A 4 10.87 8.90 -10.40
C LYS A 4 9.75 9.74 -9.79
N TYR A 5 8.55 9.14 -9.70
CA TYR A 5 7.37 9.79 -9.15
C TYR A 5 6.81 8.94 -8.01
N LEU A 6 6.36 9.60 -6.95
CA LEU A 6 5.48 8.99 -5.96
C LEU A 6 4.05 9.35 -6.34
N VAL A 7 3.22 8.32 -6.49
CA VAL A 7 1.79 8.46 -6.75
C VAL A 7 1.04 8.06 -5.48
N ARG A 8 0.07 8.88 -5.07
CA ARG A 8 -0.91 8.52 -4.04
C ARG A 8 -2.26 8.32 -4.69
N VAL A 9 -2.91 7.21 -4.33
CA VAL A 9 -4.20 6.80 -4.90
C VAL A 9 -5.19 6.48 -3.80
N TYR A 10 -6.47 6.70 -4.08
CA TYR A 10 -7.58 6.04 -3.40
C TYR A 10 -8.11 4.93 -4.29
N GLY A 11 -8.45 3.79 -3.69
CA GLY A 11 -8.91 2.63 -4.43
C GLY A 11 -9.26 1.46 -3.53
N MET A 12 -9.61 0.35 -4.16
CA MET A 12 -9.93 -0.91 -3.51
C MET A 12 -8.70 -1.81 -3.44
N VAL A 13 -8.50 -2.41 -2.28
CA VAL A 13 -7.43 -3.39 -2.03
C VAL A 13 -8.07 -4.67 -1.51
N GLU A 14 -7.77 -5.77 -2.17
CA GLU A 14 -8.15 -7.10 -1.69
C GLU A 14 -6.95 -7.75 -0.99
N ILE A 15 -7.21 -8.34 0.18
CA ILE A 15 -6.20 -8.96 1.05
C ILE A 15 -6.72 -10.31 1.50
N THR A 16 -5.94 -11.35 1.22
CA THR A 16 -6.20 -12.69 1.73
C THR A 16 -5.62 -12.81 3.13
N VAL A 17 -6.46 -13.18 4.10
CA VAL A 17 -6.03 -13.43 5.48
C VAL A 17 -6.35 -14.86 5.87
N GLU A 18 -5.42 -15.52 6.55
CA GLU A 18 -5.63 -16.87 7.09
C GLU A 18 -6.13 -16.79 8.53
N ALA A 19 -7.22 -17.50 8.81
CA ALA A 19 -7.76 -17.63 10.16
C ALA A 19 -8.16 -19.08 10.43
N GLU A 20 -7.88 -19.54 11.65
CA GLU A 20 -8.27 -20.87 12.14
C GLU A 20 -9.80 -21.07 12.19
N SER A 21 -10.57 -19.97 12.22
CA SER A 21 -12.03 -19.99 12.12
C SER A 21 -12.57 -18.64 11.67
N ILE A 22 -13.71 -18.67 10.97
CA ILE A 22 -14.44 -17.47 10.45
C ILE A 22 -14.91 -16.54 11.60
N GLY A 23 -14.98 -17.06 12.83
CA GLY A 23 -15.45 -16.30 13.99
C GLY A 23 -14.49 -15.20 14.49
N ARG A 24 -13.20 -15.26 14.14
CA ARG A 24 -12.20 -14.30 14.63
C ARG A 24 -12.09 -13.07 13.73
N ARG A 25 -13.16 -12.29 13.67
CA ARG A 25 -13.21 -11.02 12.90
C ARG A 25 -12.15 -10.02 13.34
N GLU A 26 -11.66 -10.09 14.59
CA GLU A 26 -10.56 -9.27 15.07
C GLU A 26 -9.25 -9.48 14.27
N LYS A 27 -9.04 -10.65 13.66
CA LYS A 27 -7.89 -10.89 12.75
C LYS A 27 -8.06 -10.22 11.39
N CYS A 28 -9.27 -9.76 11.06
CA CYS A 28 -9.57 -8.99 9.85
C CYS A 28 -9.57 -7.48 10.12
N ASP A 29 -9.29 -7.02 11.35
CA ASP A 29 -9.15 -5.60 11.63
C ASP A 29 -7.85 -5.06 11.00
N LEU A 30 -8.02 -4.40 9.85
CA LEU A 30 -6.92 -3.83 9.07
C LEU A 30 -6.11 -2.79 9.86
N LYS A 31 -6.65 -2.21 10.95
CA LYS A 31 -5.91 -1.26 11.80
C LYS A 31 -4.76 -1.92 12.56
N HIS A 32 -4.87 -3.23 12.81
CA HIS A 32 -3.87 -4.01 13.53
C HIS A 32 -3.00 -4.85 12.58
N LEU A 33 -3.24 -4.78 11.27
CA LEU A 33 -2.48 -5.49 10.26
C LEU A 33 -1.49 -4.55 9.59
N ASP A 34 -0.23 -4.99 9.51
CA ASP A 34 0.76 -4.34 8.67
C ASP A 34 0.52 -4.72 7.21
N LEU A 35 -0.33 -3.94 6.54
CA LEU A 35 -0.76 -4.18 5.15
C LEU A 35 0.43 -4.26 4.19
N ASN A 36 1.54 -3.59 4.49
CA ASN A 36 2.75 -3.61 3.66
C ASN A 36 3.44 -4.98 3.65
N LYS A 37 3.23 -5.78 4.70
CA LYS A 37 3.80 -7.14 4.83
C LYS A 37 2.86 -8.23 4.33
N LEU A 38 1.62 -7.88 3.99
CA LEU A 38 0.64 -8.82 3.45
C LEU A 38 0.68 -8.78 1.93
N LEU A 39 0.51 -9.95 1.31
CA LEU A 39 0.26 -10.03 -0.11
C LEU A 39 -1.10 -9.38 -0.38
N HIS A 40 -1.08 -8.28 -1.15
CA HIS A 40 -2.27 -7.53 -1.49
C HIS A 40 -2.26 -7.20 -2.98
N GLN A 41 -3.45 -7.13 -3.57
CA GLN A 41 -3.63 -6.70 -4.94
C GLN A 41 -4.53 -5.47 -4.95
N ILE A 42 -4.06 -4.41 -5.60
CA ILE A 42 -4.90 -3.27 -5.95
C ILE A 42 -5.80 -3.73 -7.10
N THR A 43 -7.10 -3.81 -6.86
CA THR A 43 -8.08 -4.28 -7.85
C THR A 43 -8.70 -3.14 -8.62
N GLU A 44 -8.83 -1.97 -7.98
CA GLU A 44 -9.40 -0.77 -8.57
C GLU A 44 -8.73 0.49 -8.01
N ILE A 45 -8.56 1.50 -8.88
CA ILE A 45 -8.08 2.83 -8.50
C ILE A 45 -9.17 3.82 -8.88
N ASP A 46 -9.78 4.44 -7.88
CA ASP A 46 -10.86 5.41 -8.05
C ASP A 46 -10.29 6.79 -8.43
N GLU A 47 -9.22 7.21 -7.74
CA GLU A 47 -8.66 8.55 -7.92
C GLU A 47 -7.15 8.60 -7.65
N VAL A 48 -6.43 9.40 -8.44
CA VAL A 48 -5.04 9.80 -8.16
C VAL A 48 -5.05 11.12 -7.40
N VAL A 49 -4.72 11.08 -6.12
CA VAL A 49 -4.79 12.25 -5.22
C VAL A 49 -3.47 12.97 -5.00
N GLY A 50 -2.38 12.47 -5.55
CA GLY A 50 -1.11 13.16 -5.45
C GLY A 50 -0.04 12.61 -6.36
N LEU A 51 0.68 13.53 -7.00
CA LEU A 51 1.87 13.27 -7.79
C LEU A 51 3.01 14.15 -7.25
N LYS A 52 4.08 13.52 -6.78
CA LYS A 52 5.31 14.23 -6.42
C LYS A 52 6.47 13.71 -7.26
N SER A 53 7.10 14.61 -8.01
CA SER A 53 8.37 14.34 -8.69
C SER A 53 9.52 14.46 -7.70
N TYR A 54 10.41 13.48 -7.70
CA TYR A 54 11.63 13.53 -6.90
C TYR A 54 12.86 13.51 -7.79
N ASP A 55 13.92 14.20 -7.35
CA ASP A 55 15.26 13.85 -7.82
C ASP A 55 15.62 12.42 -7.36
N ASN A 56 16.58 11.79 -8.05
CA ASN A 56 16.94 10.40 -7.79
C ASN A 56 17.42 10.14 -6.35
N ALA A 57 17.96 11.15 -5.65
CA ALA A 57 18.48 11.00 -4.29
C ALA A 57 17.32 10.96 -3.27
N LYS A 58 16.38 11.90 -3.36
CA LYS A 58 15.17 11.91 -2.52
C LYS A 58 14.26 10.72 -2.78
N ALA A 59 14.18 10.25 -4.03
CA ALA A 59 13.37 9.07 -4.36
C ALA A 59 13.85 7.80 -3.65
N ASN A 60 15.16 7.62 -3.53
CA ASN A 60 15.75 6.47 -2.83
C ASN A 60 15.55 6.57 -1.31
N GLU A 61 15.69 7.76 -0.72
CA GLU A 61 15.43 7.99 0.71
C GLU A 61 13.95 7.73 1.08
N LEU A 62 13.01 8.19 0.27
CA LEU A 62 11.58 7.93 0.49
C LEU A 62 11.20 6.47 0.27
N ALA A 63 11.79 5.80 -0.71
CA ALA A 63 11.58 4.37 -0.91
C ALA A 63 12.02 3.56 0.31
N LEU A 64 13.10 3.95 0.99
CA LEU A 64 13.58 3.31 2.21
C LEU A 64 12.72 3.62 3.46
N LYS A 65 11.94 4.71 3.47
CA LYS A 65 11.04 5.08 4.58
C LYS A 65 9.64 4.49 4.46
N LEU A 66 9.29 3.94 3.29
CA LEU A 66 7.99 3.33 3.01
C LEU A 66 8.02 1.79 3.14
N ILE A 67 9.16 1.22 3.54
CA ILE A 67 9.39 -0.21 3.86
C ILE A 67 9.66 -0.30 5.36
#